data_AF-A0A5C5SBF1-F1
#
_entry.id   AF-A0A5C5SBF1-F1
#
_cell.length_a   1.000
_cell.length_b   1.000
_cell.length_c   1.000
_cell.angle_alpha   90.00
_cell.angle_beta   90.00
_cell.angle_gamma   90.00
#
_symmetry.space_group_name_H-M   'P 1'
#
loop_
_entity.id
_entity.type
_entity.pdbx_description
1 polymer ?
#
loop_
_entity_poly.entity_id
_entity_poly.type
_entity_poly.pdbx_seq_one_letter_code
_entity_poly.pdbx_strand_id
1 'polypeptide(L)'
;MIPDAGQMVTLRSYAMRLIADNVPFQRGDDKYKEIVETTGWRKTPDNPGTTCGFLCHWLMWKLGVGDPKILNWTDPSRKTKFIVGANIDKIWNKRLRPFVQIAEPYAKPSKQNPTLNALELGASMGIGGPQPGDCVFIREPGGAPTSEHVFVFLRSRKVPGGLEWDTAEAGQDHGTDGKLKNRTVKLTGNFRGYTQITGNTPIRTIIGWLDLSQVEYDPAGLQAALKAAATVSV
;
A
#
# COMPACT_ATOMS: atom_id res chain seq x y z
N MET A 1 6.01 -8.64 16.10
CA MET A 1 6.98 -7.69 16.67
C MET A 1 6.83 -6.35 15.95
N ILE A 2 7.10 -5.22 16.60
CA ILE A 2 7.18 -3.91 15.93
C ILE A 2 8.67 -3.54 15.85
N PRO A 3 9.22 -3.18 14.68
CA PRO A 3 10.61 -2.79 14.55
C PRO A 3 10.88 -1.46 15.26
N ASP A 4 12.09 -1.26 15.75
CA ASP A 4 12.51 0.05 16.25
C ASP A 4 12.70 1.07 15.11
N ALA A 5 12.95 2.33 15.46
CA ALA A 5 13.09 3.41 14.48
C ALA A 5 14.25 3.18 13.49
N GLY A 6 15.39 2.65 13.95
CA GLY A 6 16.55 2.39 13.09
C GLY A 6 16.32 1.22 12.13
N GLN A 7 15.69 0.17 12.63
CA GLN A 7 15.22 -0.95 11.81
C GLN A 7 14.22 -0.47 10.75
N MET A 8 13.31 0.44 11.11
CA MET A 8 12.32 0.97 10.17
C MET A 8 12.96 1.80 9.05
N VAL A 9 13.98 2.61 9.33
CA VAL A 9 14.74 3.33 8.29
C VAL A 9 15.37 2.35 7.30
N THR A 10 15.93 1.25 7.81
CA THR A 10 16.53 0.18 7.00
C THR A 10 15.47 -0.51 6.14
N LEU A 11 14.34 -0.88 6.73
CA LEU A 11 13.24 -1.54 6.02
C LEU A 11 12.64 -0.66 4.93
N ARG A 12 12.45 0.65 5.17
CA ARG A 12 11.92 1.57 4.16
C ARG A 12 12.88 1.74 2.99
N SER A 13 14.18 1.86 3.27
CA SER A 13 15.20 1.90 2.22
C SER A 13 15.21 0.62 1.40
N TYR A 14 15.09 -0.54 2.07
CA TYR A 14 14.99 -1.83 1.40
C TYR A 14 13.71 -1.97 0.57
N ALA A 15 12.57 -1.51 1.09
CA ALA A 15 11.30 -1.50 0.38
C ALA A 15 11.39 -0.71 -0.93
N MET A 16 11.98 0.49 -0.87
CA MET A 16 12.17 1.34 -2.05
C MET A 16 13.05 0.67 -3.10
N ARG A 17 14.08 -0.04 -2.67
CA ARG A 17 14.92 -0.81 -3.58
C ARG A 17 14.20 -2.01 -4.18
N LEU A 18 13.46 -2.78 -3.38
CA LEU A 18 12.62 -3.87 -3.90
C LEU A 18 11.68 -3.39 -5.00
N ILE A 19 11.08 -2.21 -4.83
CA ILE A 19 10.25 -1.59 -5.87
C ILE A 19 11.08 -1.21 -7.10
N ALA A 20 12.22 -0.53 -6.93
CA ALA A 20 13.07 -0.13 -8.06
C ALA A 20 13.57 -1.34 -8.88
N ASP A 21 13.92 -2.43 -8.20
CA ASP A 21 14.45 -3.64 -8.83
C ASP A 21 13.33 -4.43 -9.53
N ASN A 22 12.11 -4.41 -9.00
CA ASN A 22 11.02 -5.28 -9.47
C ASN A 22 9.91 -4.56 -10.23
N VAL A 23 9.91 -3.23 -10.34
CA VAL A 23 8.91 -2.44 -11.09
C VAL A 23 9.62 -1.42 -11.99
N PRO A 24 9.24 -1.26 -13.27
CA PRO A 24 8.09 -1.87 -13.94
C PRO A 24 8.33 -3.33 -14.34
N PHE A 25 7.23 -4.02 -14.62
CA PHE A 25 7.22 -5.38 -15.18
C PHE A 25 5.98 -5.61 -16.04
N GLN A 26 6.07 -6.53 -17.00
CA GLN A 26 4.95 -6.99 -17.81
C GLN A 26 4.59 -8.44 -17.49
N ARG A 27 3.36 -8.84 -17.80
CA ARG A 27 2.91 -10.23 -17.69
C ARG A 27 3.86 -11.17 -18.44
N GLY A 28 4.36 -12.18 -17.75
CA GLY A 28 5.24 -13.22 -18.28
C GLY A 28 6.72 -13.05 -17.89
N ASP A 29 7.12 -11.83 -17.50
CA ASP A 29 8.49 -11.55 -17.06
C ASP A 29 8.78 -12.21 -15.71
N ASP A 30 10.06 -12.36 -15.37
CA ASP A 30 10.45 -13.00 -14.11
C ASP A 30 9.99 -12.19 -12.88
N LYS A 31 9.96 -10.86 -12.98
CA LYS A 31 9.41 -9.97 -11.96
C LYS A 31 7.90 -10.20 -11.75
N TYR A 32 7.16 -10.42 -12.84
CA TYR A 32 5.75 -10.77 -12.78
C TYR A 32 5.54 -12.12 -12.09
N LYS A 33 6.34 -13.13 -12.44
CA LYS A 33 6.26 -14.44 -11.78
C LYS A 33 6.51 -14.30 -10.27
N GLU A 34 7.53 -13.55 -9.90
CA GLU A 34 7.92 -13.30 -8.51
C GLU A 34 6.84 -12.56 -7.70
N ILE A 35 6.17 -11.56 -8.27
CA ILE A 35 5.19 -10.72 -7.56
C ILE A 35 3.76 -11.30 -7.61
N VAL A 36 3.39 -11.92 -8.73
CA VAL A 36 2.01 -12.32 -9.00
C VAL A 36 1.84 -13.83 -8.93
N GLU A 37 2.67 -14.60 -9.63
CA GLU A 37 2.45 -16.05 -9.72
C GLU A 37 2.81 -16.83 -8.46
N THR A 38 3.78 -16.34 -7.69
CA THR A 38 4.18 -16.91 -6.38
C THR A 38 3.04 -16.95 -5.36
N THR A 39 2.00 -16.13 -5.53
CA THR A 39 0.78 -16.20 -4.70
C THR A 39 -0.01 -17.49 -4.88
N GLY A 40 0.25 -18.23 -5.97
CA GLY A 40 -0.60 -19.31 -6.46
C GLY A 40 -1.83 -18.83 -7.23
N TRP A 41 -2.00 -17.51 -7.41
CA TRP A 41 -3.10 -16.96 -8.18
C TRP A 41 -2.93 -17.25 -9.68
N ARG A 42 -4.05 -17.62 -10.31
CA ARG A 42 -4.18 -17.82 -11.75
C ARG A 42 -5.43 -17.11 -12.22
N LYS A 43 -5.30 -16.26 -13.25
CA LYS A 43 -6.46 -15.67 -13.94
C LYS A 43 -7.25 -16.79 -14.61
N THR A 44 -8.49 -16.99 -14.20
CA THR A 44 -9.45 -17.87 -14.89
C THR A 44 -10.70 -17.08 -15.26
N PRO A 45 -11.54 -17.55 -16.19
CA PRO A 45 -12.84 -16.91 -16.46
C PRO A 45 -13.69 -16.71 -15.18
N ASP A 46 -13.61 -17.67 -14.26
CA ASP A 46 -14.38 -17.68 -13.00
C ASP A 46 -13.67 -16.95 -11.85
N ASN A 47 -12.39 -16.61 -12.03
CA ASN A 47 -11.59 -15.84 -11.09
C ASN A 47 -10.87 -14.70 -11.84
N PRO A 48 -11.63 -13.68 -12.30
CA PRO A 48 -11.05 -12.58 -13.04
C PRO A 48 -10.09 -11.76 -12.16
N GLY A 49 -10.25 -11.82 -10.83
CA GLY A 49 -9.35 -11.37 -9.76
C GLY A 49 -8.75 -9.97 -9.90
N THR A 50 -8.97 -9.09 -8.92
CA THR A 50 -8.21 -7.84 -8.85
C THR A 50 -6.81 -8.13 -8.29
N THR A 51 -5.77 -7.74 -9.05
CA THR A 51 -4.36 -8.00 -8.68
C THR A 51 -3.67 -6.78 -8.07
N CYS A 52 -4.42 -5.70 -7.84
CA CYS A 52 -3.91 -4.44 -7.29
C CYS A 52 -3.22 -4.61 -5.94
N GLY A 53 -3.66 -5.57 -5.12
CA GLY A 53 -3.05 -5.87 -3.83
C GLY A 53 -1.74 -6.66 -3.89
N PHE A 54 -1.40 -7.31 -5.01
CA PHE A 54 -0.29 -8.28 -5.04
C PHE A 54 1.07 -7.63 -4.79
N LEU A 55 1.35 -6.49 -5.41
CA LEU A 55 2.59 -5.76 -5.15
C LEU A 55 2.72 -5.37 -3.67
N CYS A 56 1.63 -4.90 -3.06
CA CYS A 56 1.60 -4.49 -1.66
C CYS A 56 1.80 -5.68 -0.71
N HIS A 57 1.11 -6.80 -0.94
CA HIS A 57 1.26 -8.01 -0.13
C HIS A 57 2.64 -8.66 -0.32
N TRP A 58 3.14 -8.74 -1.56
CA TRP A 58 4.49 -9.21 -1.84
C TRP A 58 5.54 -8.37 -1.11
N LEU A 59 5.44 -7.03 -1.19
CA LEU A 59 6.36 -6.13 -0.52
C LEU A 59 6.34 -6.34 0.99
N MET A 60 5.16 -6.34 1.60
CA MET A 60 5.01 -6.61 3.04
C MET A 60 5.59 -7.98 3.43
N TRP A 61 5.37 -9.02 2.62
CA TRP A 61 5.95 -10.34 2.87
C TRP A 61 7.48 -10.32 2.82
N LYS A 62 8.09 -9.65 1.83
CA LYS A 62 9.55 -9.48 1.71
C LYS A 62 10.14 -8.71 2.89
N LEU A 63 9.39 -7.75 3.45
CA LEU A 63 9.80 -6.98 4.62
C LEU A 63 9.62 -7.74 5.94
N GLY A 64 9.03 -8.94 5.93
CA GLY A 64 8.87 -9.76 7.11
C GLY A 64 7.56 -9.55 7.88
N VAL A 65 6.58 -8.87 7.28
CA VAL A 65 5.22 -8.80 7.86
C VAL A 65 4.70 -10.23 7.99
N GLY A 66 4.08 -10.53 9.13
CA GLY A 66 3.67 -11.89 9.49
C GLY A 66 2.24 -12.00 9.99
N ASP A 67 1.51 -10.89 10.06
CA ASP A 67 0.14 -10.88 10.54
C ASP A 67 -0.84 -11.33 9.43
N PRO A 68 -1.50 -12.51 9.56
CA PRO A 68 -2.41 -13.02 8.54
C PRO A 68 -3.67 -12.15 8.35
N LYS A 69 -3.95 -11.21 9.27
CA LYS A 69 -5.07 -10.26 9.12
C LYS A 69 -4.69 -9.00 8.34
N ILE A 70 -3.40 -8.82 8.03
CA ILE A 70 -2.88 -7.72 7.20
C ILE A 70 -2.29 -8.28 5.89
N LEU A 71 -1.55 -9.38 6.00
CA LEU A 71 -0.85 -10.01 4.89
C LEU A 71 -1.71 -11.11 4.26
N ASN A 72 -2.27 -10.83 3.10
CA ASN A 72 -2.91 -11.82 2.25
C ASN A 72 -1.89 -12.45 1.29
N TRP A 73 -1.06 -13.36 1.81
CA TRP A 73 0.01 -14.04 1.06
C TRP A 73 0.17 -15.49 1.54
N THR A 74 0.48 -16.43 0.64
CA THR A 74 0.71 -17.83 1.03
C THR A 74 2.15 -18.03 1.50
N ASP A 75 2.33 -18.26 2.80
CA ASP A 75 3.60 -18.65 3.40
C ASP A 75 3.33 -19.63 4.57
N PRO A 76 3.53 -20.94 4.36
CA PRO A 76 3.31 -21.94 5.40
C PRO A 76 4.16 -21.71 6.65
N SER A 77 5.38 -21.17 6.50
CA SER A 77 6.28 -20.92 7.63
C SER A 77 5.74 -19.84 8.57
N ARG A 78 4.97 -18.89 8.04
CA ARG A 78 4.32 -17.80 8.79
C ARG A 78 2.83 -18.06 9.06
N LYS A 79 2.31 -19.22 8.64
CA LYS A 79 0.89 -19.58 8.74
C LYS A 79 -0.04 -18.59 8.04
N THR A 80 0.43 -17.96 6.95
CA THR A 80 -0.38 -17.07 6.12
C THR A 80 -0.86 -17.82 4.87
N LYS A 81 -2.04 -17.47 4.36
CA LYS A 81 -2.64 -18.09 3.17
C LYS A 81 -3.27 -17.00 2.31
N PHE A 82 -3.03 -17.08 1.00
CA PHE A 82 -3.76 -16.26 0.05
C PHE A 82 -5.23 -16.70 -0.04
N ILE A 83 -6.14 -15.75 0.12
CA ILE A 83 -7.58 -15.94 -0.01
C ILE A 83 -8.10 -14.90 -1.01
N VAL A 84 -8.77 -15.37 -2.07
CA VAL A 84 -9.38 -14.48 -3.07
C VAL A 84 -10.46 -13.62 -2.41
N GLY A 85 -10.41 -12.31 -2.63
CA GLY A 85 -11.36 -11.36 -2.06
C GLY A 85 -11.14 -11.04 -0.58
N ALA A 86 -10.12 -11.60 0.07
CA ALA A 86 -9.71 -11.16 1.40
C ALA A 86 -8.91 -9.87 1.27
N ASN A 87 -9.49 -8.77 1.76
CA ASN A 87 -8.78 -7.51 1.94
C ASN A 87 -8.06 -7.50 3.30
N ILE A 88 -7.46 -6.37 3.66
CA ILE A 88 -6.90 -6.19 5.01
C ILE A 88 -8.04 -6.17 6.02
N ASP A 89 -8.09 -7.20 6.86
CA ASP A 89 -9.14 -7.40 7.85
C ASP A 89 -8.80 -6.78 9.23
N LYS A 90 -7.58 -6.29 9.43
CA LYS A 90 -7.13 -5.70 10.70
C LYS A 90 -7.11 -4.17 10.66
N ILE A 91 -8.09 -3.56 11.33
CA ILE A 91 -8.15 -2.11 11.56
C ILE A 91 -7.34 -1.71 12.82
N TRP A 92 -6.97 -2.67 13.70
CA TRP A 92 -6.28 -2.42 14.99
C TRP A 92 -5.18 -3.43 15.30
N ASN A 93 -3.98 -2.96 15.70
CA ASN A 93 -2.80 -3.75 16.05
C ASN A 93 -2.19 -3.31 17.39
N LYS A 94 -2.43 -4.06 18.47
CA LYS A 94 -1.87 -3.78 19.83
C LYS A 94 -2.01 -2.32 20.28
N ARG A 95 -3.22 -1.75 20.09
CA ARG A 95 -3.59 -0.33 20.35
C ARG A 95 -3.07 0.70 19.33
N LEU A 96 -2.28 0.28 18.33
CA LEU A 96 -1.96 1.09 17.15
C LEU A 96 -2.99 0.84 16.04
N ARG A 97 -3.19 1.81 15.16
CA ARG A 97 -4.01 1.65 13.96
C ARG A 97 -3.05 1.45 12.78
N PRO A 98 -2.71 0.19 12.41
CA PRO A 98 -1.80 -0.06 11.29
C PRO A 98 -2.31 0.62 10.02
N PHE A 99 -3.63 0.72 9.91
CA PHE A 99 -4.30 1.54 8.92
C PHE A 99 -4.57 2.95 9.47
N VAL A 100 -3.84 3.94 8.96
CA VAL A 100 -4.10 5.36 9.22
C VAL A 100 -5.27 5.81 8.34
N GLN A 101 -6.45 5.85 8.94
CA GLN A 101 -7.70 6.17 8.26
C GLN A 101 -7.94 7.68 8.19
N ILE A 102 -8.20 8.20 6.99
CA ILE A 102 -8.55 9.61 6.75
C ILE A 102 -9.97 9.80 6.17
N ALA A 103 -10.60 8.72 5.70
CA ALA A 103 -12.02 8.70 5.33
C ALA A 103 -12.67 7.38 5.78
N GLU A 104 -13.96 7.41 6.16
CA GLU A 104 -14.68 6.17 6.46
C GLU A 104 -14.83 5.26 5.24
N PRO A 105 -14.35 4.00 5.32
CA PRO A 105 -14.36 3.09 4.18
C PRO A 105 -15.77 2.62 3.81
N TYR A 106 -16.85 2.89 4.58
CA TYR A 106 -18.16 2.27 4.31
C TYR A 106 -19.39 3.18 4.43
N ALA A 107 -19.20 4.50 4.52
CA ALA A 107 -20.33 5.43 4.57
C ALA A 107 -20.89 5.76 3.17
N LYS A 108 -22.22 5.87 3.07
CA LYS A 108 -22.92 6.35 1.85
C LYS A 108 -22.38 7.74 1.46
N PRO A 109 -22.31 8.10 0.17
CA PRO A 109 -21.67 9.36 -0.29
C PRO A 109 -22.15 10.64 0.42
N SER A 110 -23.42 10.72 0.84
CA SER A 110 -23.97 11.86 1.60
C SER A 110 -23.70 11.82 3.11
N LYS A 111 -23.07 10.76 3.61
CA LYS A 111 -22.77 10.50 5.04
C LYS A 111 -21.31 10.12 5.27
N GLN A 112 -20.45 10.19 4.26
CA GLN A 112 -19.02 9.96 4.46
C GLN A 112 -18.52 11.01 5.45
N ASN A 113 -18.21 10.61 6.66
CA ASN A 113 -17.59 11.51 7.61
C ASN A 113 -16.08 11.37 7.45
N PRO A 114 -15.38 12.39 6.93
CA PRO A 114 -13.93 12.41 7.02
C PRO A 114 -13.54 12.36 8.49
N THR A 115 -12.65 11.44 8.83
CA THR A 115 -11.94 11.48 10.10
C THR A 115 -10.97 12.68 10.08
N LEU A 116 -10.16 12.83 11.11
CA LEU A 116 -9.06 13.79 11.04
C LEU A 116 -8.16 13.42 9.85
N ASN A 117 -8.15 14.26 8.83
CA ASN A 117 -7.37 14.04 7.62
C ASN A 117 -5.90 14.36 7.93
N ALA A 118 -5.18 13.32 8.33
CA ALA A 118 -3.76 13.40 8.68
C ALA A 118 -2.87 13.86 7.52
N LEU A 119 -3.32 13.78 6.26
CA LEU A 119 -2.61 14.35 5.11
C LEU A 119 -2.75 15.87 5.05
N GLU A 120 -3.93 16.41 5.34
CA GLU A 120 -4.16 17.86 5.39
C GLU A 120 -3.39 18.48 6.56
N LEU A 121 -3.40 17.79 7.71
CA LEU A 121 -2.59 18.17 8.87
C LEU A 121 -1.09 18.06 8.56
N GLY A 122 -0.66 16.98 7.93
CA GLY A 122 0.75 16.75 7.59
C GLY A 122 1.28 17.69 6.51
N ALA A 123 0.46 18.06 5.53
CA ALA A 123 0.84 19.03 4.51
C ALA A 123 0.96 20.46 5.06
N SER A 124 0.12 20.82 6.04
CA SER A 124 0.15 22.14 6.69
C SER A 124 1.24 22.27 7.76
N MET A 125 1.59 21.17 8.45
CA MET A 125 2.54 21.19 9.56
C MET A 125 3.89 20.49 9.27
N GLY A 126 4.04 19.84 8.12
CA GLY A 126 5.20 18.98 7.82
C GLY A 126 5.27 17.70 8.65
N ILE A 127 4.20 17.38 9.40
CA ILE A 127 4.13 16.27 10.35
C ILE A 127 2.94 15.38 9.94
N GLY A 128 3.20 14.35 9.13
CA GLY A 128 2.21 13.33 8.80
C GLY A 128 2.07 13.03 7.31
N GLY A 129 1.54 11.84 7.03
CA GLY A 129 1.34 11.26 5.70
C GLY A 129 2.02 9.91 5.55
N PRO A 130 1.78 9.19 4.42
CA PRO A 130 2.46 7.95 4.13
C PRO A 130 3.96 8.22 3.98
N GLN A 131 4.75 7.26 4.44
CA GLN A 131 6.18 7.23 4.27
C GLN A 131 6.57 6.24 3.16
N PRO A 132 7.76 6.36 2.56
CA PRO A 132 8.21 5.47 1.50
C PRO A 132 8.03 3.99 1.87
N GLY A 133 7.36 3.23 1.00
CA GLY A 133 6.99 1.83 1.19
C GLY A 133 5.59 1.57 1.77
N ASP A 134 4.91 2.58 2.32
CA ASP A 134 3.55 2.43 2.84
C ASP A 134 2.55 2.10 1.71
N CYS A 135 1.53 1.30 2.03
CA CYS A 135 0.49 0.92 1.06
C CYS A 135 -0.72 1.85 1.22
N VAL A 136 -1.01 2.65 0.21
CA VAL A 136 -2.07 3.66 0.22
C VAL A 136 -3.30 3.15 -0.51
N PHE A 137 -4.46 3.33 0.12
CA PHE A 137 -5.75 2.87 -0.37
C PHE A 137 -6.58 4.04 -0.89
N ILE A 138 -7.12 3.88 -2.08
CA ILE A 138 -7.96 4.87 -2.76
C ILE A 138 -9.24 4.23 -3.26
N ARG A 139 -10.27 5.05 -3.46
CA ARG A 139 -11.55 4.61 -4.02
C ARG A 139 -12.25 5.73 -4.75
N GLU A 140 -13.10 5.39 -5.70
CA GLU A 140 -13.99 6.37 -6.34
C GLU A 140 -14.94 7.02 -5.33
N PRO A 141 -15.16 8.34 -5.39
CA PRO A 141 -16.14 9.02 -4.55
C PRO A 141 -17.53 8.42 -4.73
N GLY A 142 -18.12 7.88 -3.65
CA GLY A 142 -19.42 7.22 -3.70
C GLY A 142 -19.47 5.91 -4.52
N GLY A 143 -18.33 5.42 -4.99
CA GLY A 143 -18.23 4.19 -5.78
C GLY A 143 -18.47 2.92 -4.95
N ALA A 144 -18.73 1.81 -5.65
CA ALA A 144 -18.86 0.50 -5.03
C ALA A 144 -17.54 0.07 -4.35
N PRO A 145 -17.56 -0.85 -3.37
CA PRO A 145 -16.33 -1.40 -2.77
C PRO A 145 -15.34 -1.96 -3.80
N THR A 146 -15.83 -2.42 -4.96
CA THR A 146 -15.01 -2.91 -6.07
C THR A 146 -14.22 -1.83 -6.82
N SER A 147 -14.47 -0.55 -6.53
CA SER A 147 -13.69 0.58 -7.08
C SER A 147 -12.43 0.91 -6.27
N GLU A 148 -12.18 0.15 -5.20
CA GLU A 148 -10.97 0.26 -4.40
C GLU A 148 -9.73 -0.07 -5.20
N HIS A 149 -8.64 0.59 -4.86
CA HIS A 149 -7.33 0.33 -5.42
C HIS A 149 -6.24 0.67 -4.39
N VAL A 150 -5.10 0.02 -4.54
CA VAL A 150 -3.97 0.18 -3.63
C VAL A 150 -2.68 0.34 -4.43
N PHE A 151 -1.78 1.17 -3.91
CA PHE A 151 -0.45 1.35 -4.45
C PHE A 151 0.58 1.55 -3.33
N VAL A 152 1.85 1.35 -3.65
CA VAL A 152 2.98 1.66 -2.77
C VAL A 152 3.37 3.13 -2.96
N PHE A 153 3.42 3.88 -1.87
CA PHE A 153 3.90 5.26 -1.87
C PHE A 153 5.43 5.32 -1.91
N LEU A 154 6.01 6.12 -2.80
CA LEU A 154 7.46 6.19 -3.00
C LEU A 154 8.05 7.50 -2.48
N ARG A 155 7.48 8.62 -2.91
CA ARG A 155 7.89 9.96 -2.46
C ARG A 155 6.80 10.98 -2.73
N SER A 156 6.88 12.10 -2.01
CA SER A 156 6.04 13.28 -2.21
C SER A 156 6.92 14.48 -2.57
N ARG A 157 6.44 15.34 -3.47
CA ARG A 157 7.05 16.62 -3.83
C ARG A 157 6.01 17.72 -3.73
N LYS A 158 6.37 18.88 -3.17
CA LYS A 158 5.55 20.08 -3.25
C LYS A 158 5.66 20.68 -4.66
N VAL A 159 4.53 21.02 -5.25
CA VAL A 159 4.43 21.72 -6.54
C VAL A 159 3.53 22.95 -6.38
N PRO A 160 3.61 23.97 -7.27
CA PRO A 160 2.84 25.22 -7.13
C PRO A 160 1.32 25.06 -6.97
N GLY A 161 0.75 23.90 -7.35
CA GLY A 161 -0.69 23.60 -7.22
C GLY A 161 -1.05 22.54 -6.17
N GLY A 162 -0.12 22.05 -5.35
CA GLY A 162 -0.38 21.02 -4.35
C GLY A 162 0.78 20.07 -4.11
N LEU A 163 0.47 18.77 -4.04
CA LEU A 163 1.45 17.71 -3.87
C LEU A 163 1.47 16.79 -5.10
N GLU A 164 2.65 16.35 -5.49
CA GLU A 164 2.82 15.25 -6.42
C GLU A 164 3.41 14.05 -5.73
N TRP A 165 2.82 12.88 -5.97
CA TRP A 165 3.30 11.62 -5.44
C TRP A 165 3.81 10.73 -6.55
N ASP A 166 4.94 10.08 -6.28
CA ASP A 166 5.39 8.95 -7.06
C ASP A 166 4.92 7.67 -6.38
N THR A 167 4.41 6.75 -7.18
CA THR A 167 3.75 5.53 -6.72
C THR A 167 4.15 4.35 -7.58
N ALA A 168 4.13 3.16 -6.98
CA ALA A 168 4.25 1.90 -7.70
C ALA A 168 2.99 1.06 -7.46
N GLU A 169 2.48 0.44 -8.52
CA GLU A 169 1.28 -0.38 -8.43
C GLU A 169 1.34 -1.53 -9.42
N ALA A 170 0.56 -2.57 -9.16
CA ALA A 170 0.31 -3.64 -10.11
C ALA A 170 -1.20 -3.71 -10.41
N GLY A 171 -1.57 -4.41 -11.48
CA GLY A 171 -2.94 -4.89 -11.63
C GLY A 171 -4.00 -3.90 -12.13
N GLN A 172 -3.60 -2.87 -12.89
CA GLN A 172 -4.53 -1.97 -13.59
C GLN A 172 -4.72 -2.36 -15.07
N ASP A 173 -5.78 -1.86 -15.71
CA ASP A 173 -6.10 -1.98 -17.16
C ASP A 173 -6.32 -3.42 -17.67
N HIS A 174 -7.13 -4.22 -16.98
CA HIS A 174 -7.38 -5.65 -17.31
C HIS A 174 -6.15 -6.57 -17.25
N GLY A 175 -5.00 -6.03 -16.86
CA GLY A 175 -3.70 -6.68 -16.84
C GLY A 175 -3.17 -6.88 -15.43
N THR A 176 -2.02 -7.52 -15.35
CA THR A 176 -1.29 -7.83 -14.13
C THR A 176 0.02 -7.06 -14.02
N ASP A 177 0.27 -6.13 -14.94
CA ASP A 177 1.54 -5.42 -15.09
C ASP A 177 1.82 -4.48 -13.91
N GLY A 178 3.10 -4.27 -13.63
CA GLY A 178 3.60 -3.31 -12.65
C GLY A 178 4.01 -2.00 -13.30
N LYS A 179 3.53 -0.87 -12.78
CA LYS A 179 3.80 0.47 -13.31
C LYS A 179 4.28 1.42 -12.21
N LEU A 180 5.17 2.33 -12.58
CA LEU A 180 5.46 3.54 -11.82
C LEU A 180 4.56 4.67 -12.33
N LYS A 181 3.96 5.45 -11.42
CA LYS A 181 3.10 6.58 -11.78
C LYS A 181 3.38 7.81 -10.95
N ASN A 182 3.23 8.96 -11.58
CA ASN A 182 3.10 10.26 -10.91
C ASN A 182 1.61 10.59 -10.73
N ARG A 183 1.25 11.13 -9.58
CA ARG A 183 -0.13 11.42 -9.18
C ARG A 183 -0.20 12.80 -8.55
N THR A 184 -1.16 13.60 -8.97
CA THR A 184 -1.40 14.91 -8.36
C THR A 184 -2.38 14.75 -7.20
N VAL A 185 -1.94 15.05 -6.00
CA VAL A 185 -2.76 15.01 -4.78
C VAL A 185 -3.33 16.39 -4.52
N LYS A 186 -4.65 16.48 -4.60
CA LYS A 186 -5.42 17.68 -4.32
C LYS A 186 -5.83 17.68 -2.86
N LEU A 187 -5.19 18.55 -2.10
CA LEU A 187 -5.57 18.92 -0.75
C LEU A 187 -6.72 19.92 -0.83
N THR A 188 -7.70 19.75 0.04
CA THR A 188 -8.87 20.61 0.20
C THR A 188 -8.64 21.77 1.17
N GLY A 189 -7.59 21.71 1.98
CA GLY A 189 -7.35 22.68 3.06
C GLY A 189 -8.32 22.51 4.23
N ASN A 190 -9.15 21.46 4.22
CA ASN A 190 -10.07 21.13 5.29
C ASN A 190 -9.60 19.82 5.95
N PHE A 191 -9.20 19.89 7.23
CA PHE A 191 -8.78 18.71 8.00
C PHE A 191 -9.93 17.73 8.29
N ARG A 192 -11.17 18.10 7.97
CA ARG A 192 -12.35 17.23 7.85
C ARG A 192 -12.86 17.24 6.40
N GLY A 193 -11.97 17.30 5.42
CA GLY A 193 -12.25 17.19 3.99
C GLY A 193 -11.61 15.94 3.42
N TYR A 194 -11.98 15.57 2.20
CA TYR A 194 -11.38 14.43 1.51
C TYR A 194 -10.16 14.86 0.72
N THR A 195 -9.05 14.15 0.88
CA THR A 195 -7.92 14.28 -0.05
C THR A 195 -8.20 13.48 -1.31
N GLN A 196 -8.09 14.13 -2.46
CA GLN A 196 -8.31 13.51 -3.76
C GLN A 196 -7.00 13.27 -4.50
N ILE A 197 -6.94 12.17 -5.25
CA ILE A 197 -5.93 11.95 -6.28
C ILE A 197 -6.54 12.28 -7.63
N THR A 198 -5.90 13.22 -8.31
CA THR A 198 -6.19 13.67 -9.67
C THR A 198 -5.05 13.23 -10.60
N GLY A 199 -5.28 13.23 -11.91
CA GLY A 199 -4.36 12.65 -12.90
C GLY A 199 -4.57 11.16 -13.19
N ASN A 200 -5.60 10.55 -12.60
CA ASN A 200 -6.21 9.30 -13.07
C ASN A 200 -7.70 9.57 -13.35
N THR A 201 -8.25 8.90 -14.36
CA THR A 201 -9.70 8.89 -14.61
C THR A 201 -10.23 7.52 -14.21
N PRO A 202 -11.23 7.45 -13.31
CA PRO A 202 -11.87 8.56 -12.59
C PRO A 202 -11.04 9.12 -11.43
N ILE A 203 -11.41 10.32 -10.96
CA ILE A 203 -10.87 10.92 -9.72
C ILE A 203 -11.19 9.99 -8.54
N ARG A 204 -10.21 9.79 -7.64
CA ARG A 204 -10.36 8.92 -6.47
C ARG A 204 -10.05 9.67 -5.18
N THR A 205 -10.70 9.28 -4.10
CA THR A 205 -10.44 9.74 -2.74
C THR A 205 -9.47 8.80 -2.05
N ILE A 206 -8.55 9.35 -1.26
CA ILE A 206 -7.68 8.57 -0.39
C ILE A 206 -8.47 8.14 0.85
N ILE A 207 -8.52 6.83 1.10
CA ILE A 207 -9.18 6.24 2.27
C ILE A 207 -8.25 6.29 3.49
N GLY A 208 -6.98 5.97 3.25
CA GLY A 208 -5.96 5.83 4.29
C GLY A 208 -4.75 5.06 3.76
N TRP A 209 -3.86 4.67 4.65
CA TRP A 209 -2.70 3.86 4.30
C TRP A 209 -2.31 2.89 5.41
N LEU A 210 -1.66 1.80 5.03
CA LEU A 210 -0.93 0.95 5.97
C LEU A 210 0.43 1.55 6.26
N ASP A 211 0.64 1.95 7.51
CA ASP A 211 1.93 2.41 8.02
C ASP A 211 2.79 1.21 8.40
N LEU A 212 3.88 1.00 7.66
CA LEU A 212 4.83 -0.10 7.91
C LEU A 212 5.45 -0.07 9.31
N SER A 213 5.47 1.08 9.99
CA SER A 213 5.95 1.19 11.37
C SER A 213 4.95 0.67 12.41
N GLN A 214 3.71 0.41 12.00
CA GLN A 214 2.60 0.01 12.88
C GLN A 214 2.07 -1.39 12.58
N VAL A 215 2.63 -2.11 11.59
CA VAL A 215 2.25 -3.50 11.28
C VAL A 215 3.03 -4.52 12.12
N GLU A 216 2.47 -5.72 12.27
CA GLU A 216 3.11 -6.81 13.01
C GLU A 216 4.03 -7.66 12.12
N TYR A 217 5.31 -7.71 12.49
CA TYR A 217 6.32 -8.51 11.82
C TYR A 217 6.50 -9.87 12.51
N ASP A 218 6.69 -10.91 11.71
CA ASP A 218 7.21 -12.17 12.19
C ASP A 218 8.71 -11.99 12.57
N PRO A 219 9.17 -12.47 13.73
CA PRO A 219 10.57 -12.26 14.15
C PRO A 219 11.60 -12.79 13.16
N ALA A 220 11.39 -13.98 12.58
CA ALA A 220 12.32 -14.56 11.61
C ALA A 220 12.27 -13.80 10.28
N GLY A 221 11.06 -13.44 9.82
CA GLY A 221 10.85 -12.61 8.65
C GLY A 221 11.53 -11.25 8.75
N LEU A 222 11.40 -10.57 9.89
CA LEU A 222 12.05 -9.27 10.14
C LEU A 222 13.58 -9.38 10.08
N GLN A 223 14.16 -10.39 10.73
CA GLN A 223 15.61 -10.59 10.71
C GLN A 223 16.13 -10.92 9.31
N ALA A 224 15.39 -11.73 8.54
CA ALA A 224 15.72 -12.00 7.15
C ALA A 224 15.70 -10.73 6.29
N ALA A 225 14.68 -9.89 6.45
CA ALA A 225 14.57 -8.63 5.72
C ALA A 225 15.70 -7.65 6.08
N LEU A 226 16.04 -7.51 7.36
CA LEU A 226 17.16 -6.65 7.81
C LEU A 226 18.50 -7.14 7.28
N LYS A 227 18.73 -8.46 7.27
CA LYS A 227 19.94 -9.07 6.68
C LYS A 227 20.01 -8.84 5.16
N ALA A 228 18.89 -8.99 4.46
CA ALA A 228 18.81 -8.73 3.02
C ALA A 228 19.05 -7.26 2.68
N ALA A 229 18.59 -6.34 3.55
CA ALA A 229 18.86 -4.92 3.41
C ALA A 229 20.36 -4.59 3.58
N ALA A 230 21.03 -5.23 4.53
CA ALA A 230 22.45 -4.97 4.84
C ALA A 230 23.43 -5.52 3.80
N THR A 231 23.08 -6.62 3.11
CA THR A 231 23.98 -7.32 2.18
C THR A 231 24.25 -6.58 0.88
N VAL A 232 23.63 -5.42 0.67
CA VAL A 232 23.72 -4.70 -0.60
C VAL A 232 24.04 -3.21 -0.43
N SER A 233 24.53 -2.84 0.75
CA SER A 233 25.03 -1.49 1.03
C SER A 233 26.55 -1.37 0.76
N VAL A 234 27.08 -2.09 -0.24
CA VAL A 234 28.49 -2.06 -0.65
C VAL A 234 28.61 -1.45 -2.04
#